data_AF-A0A956FBV8-F1
#
_entry.id   AF-A0A956FBV8-F1
#
_cell.length_a   1.000
_cell.length_b   1.000
_cell.length_c   1.000
_cell.angle_alpha   90.00
_cell.angle_beta   90.00
_cell.angle_gamma   90.00
#
_symmetry.space_group_name_H-M   'P 1'
#
loop_
_entity.id
_entity.type
_entity.pdbx_description
1 polymer ?
#
loop_
_entity_poly.entity_id
_entity_poly.type
_entity_poly.pdbx_seq_one_letter_code
_entity_poly.pdbx_strand_id
1 'polypeptide(L)' 'MPIVWPHPKGAVRGESLAPLHEAAPEAARRDPELYALLAVVDGIRLGGARVRAVATEVLEELLSP' A
#
# COMPACT_ATOMS: atom_id res chain seq x y z
N MET A 1 -9.57 13.37 -2.06
CA MET A 1 -9.52 12.92 -0.64
C MET A 1 -8.30 12.01 -0.49
N PRO A 2 -7.86 11.56 0.71
CA PRO A 2 -6.80 10.54 0.76
C PRO A 2 -7.30 9.23 0.15
N ILE A 3 -6.41 8.47 -0.48
CA ILE A 3 -6.68 7.10 -0.93
C ILE A 3 -6.46 6.18 0.26
N VAL A 4 -7.43 5.30 0.57
CA VAL A 4 -7.38 4.40 1.73
C VAL A 4 -7.84 3.00 1.34
N TRP A 5 -7.30 1.98 2.01
CA TRP A 5 -7.92 0.65 1.94
C TRP A 5 -9.23 0.62 2.75
N PRO A 6 -10.30 0.03 2.21
CA PRO A 6 -11.55 -0.12 2.94
C PRO A 6 -11.35 -1.09 4.11
N HIS A 7 -11.71 -0.63 5.31
CA HIS A 7 -11.67 -1.47 6.50
C HIS A 7 -12.76 -1.03 7.49
N PRO A 8 -13.56 -1.95 8.07
CA PRO A 8 -14.67 -1.59 8.96
C PRO A 8 -14.23 -0.87 10.24
N LYS A 9 -12.97 -1.05 10.65
CA LYS A 9 -12.36 -0.37 11.80
C LYS A 9 -11.32 0.69 11.38
N GLY A 10 -11.38 1.19 10.15
CA GLY A 10 -10.47 2.22 9.65
C GLY A 10 -10.65 3.54 10.40
N ALA A 11 -9.55 4.22 10.72
CA ALA A 11 -9.58 5.51 11.42
C ALA A 11 -9.71 6.72 10.47
N VAL A 12 -9.43 6.53 9.19
CA VAL A 12 -9.39 7.60 8.17
C VAL A 12 -10.45 7.33 7.11
N ARG A 13 -11.21 8.37 6.74
CA ARG A 13 -12.13 8.33 5.60
C ARG A 13 -11.41 8.82 4.35
N GLY A 14 -11.67 8.16 3.22
CA GLY A 14 -11.02 8.47 1.97
C GLY A 14 -11.67 7.76 0.78
N GLU A 15 -11.09 7.96 -0.39
CA GLU A 15 -11.42 7.23 -1.61
C GLU A 15 -10.92 5.78 -1.48
N SER A 16 -11.81 4.82 -1.71
CA SER A 16 -11.51 3.41 -1.50
C SER A 16 -10.62 2.86 -2.61
N LEU A 17 -9.46 2.36 -2.23
CA LEU A 17 -8.62 1.54 -3.09
C LEU A 17 -8.89 0.06 -2.85
N ALA A 18 -9.19 -0.68 -3.90
CA ALA A 18 -9.30 -2.14 -3.83
C ALA A 18 -7.93 -2.75 -3.44
N PRO A 19 -7.83 -3.43 -2.29
CA PRO A 19 -6.57 -4.01 -1.85
C PRO A 19 -6.14 -5.16 -2.76
N LEU A 20 -4.85 -5.53 -2.72
CA LEU A 20 -4.32 -6.67 -3.49
C LEU A 20 -4.98 -8.00 -3.06
N HIS A 21 -5.35 -8.10 -1.79
CA HIS A 21 -6.04 -9.25 -1.20
C HIS A 21 -7.00 -8.75 -0.10
N GLU A 22 -8.11 -9.44 0.14
CA GLU A 22 -9.13 -9.05 1.13
C GLU A 22 -8.57 -8.91 2.55
N ALA A 23 -7.58 -9.74 2.91
CA ALA A 23 -6.92 -9.71 4.20
C ALA A 23 -5.86 -8.61 4.33
N ALA A 24 -5.44 -7.97 3.22
CA ALA A 24 -4.35 -7.02 3.22
C ALA A 24 -4.57 -5.82 4.17
N PRO A 25 -5.77 -5.18 4.22
CA PRO A 25 -5.98 -4.04 5.12
C PRO A 25 -5.87 -4.43 6.61
N GLU A 26 -6.37 -5.62 6.96
CA GLU A 26 -6.30 -6.12 8.33
C GLU A 26 -4.89 -6.61 8.70
N ALA A 27 -4.16 -7.22 7.76
CA ALA A 27 -2.78 -7.64 7.96
C ALA A 27 -1.85 -6.42 8.13
N ALA A 28 -1.98 -5.42 7.25
CA ALA A 28 -1.23 -4.17 7.32
C ALA A 28 -1.49 -3.39 8.62
N ARG A 29 -2.67 -3.54 9.23
CA ARG A 29 -2.97 -2.92 10.53
C ARG A 29 -2.19 -3.54 11.69
N ARG A 30 -1.73 -4.79 11.56
CA ARG A 30 -0.99 -5.53 12.59
C ARG A 30 0.51 -5.47 12.39
N ASP A 31 0.95 -5.15 11.17
CA ASP A 31 2.34 -5.21 10.76
C ASP A 31 2.71 -3.95 9.94
N PRO A 32 3.44 -2.99 10.56
CA PRO A 32 3.86 -1.77 9.89
C PRO A 32 4.80 -1.97 8.71
N GLU A 33 5.63 -3.02 8.72
CA GLU A 33 6.56 -3.32 7.62
C GLU A 33 5.77 -3.86 6.42
N LEU A 34 4.82 -4.77 6.69
CA LEU A 34 3.89 -5.23 5.67
C LEU A 34 3.03 -4.09 5.09
N TYR A 35 2.59 -3.15 5.94
CA TYR A 35 1.89 -1.95 5.48
C TYR A 35 2.75 -1.17 4.47
N ALA A 36 4.02 -0.92 4.79
CA ALA A 36 4.93 -0.19 3.91
C ALA A 36 5.12 -0.92 2.58
N LEU A 37 5.37 -2.23 2.60
CA LEU A 37 5.50 -3.05 1.40
C LEU A 37 4.25 -2.99 0.52
N LEU A 38 3.07 -3.20 1.09
CA LEU A 38 1.80 -3.18 0.34
C LEU A 38 1.50 -1.79 -0.24
N ALA A 39 1.80 -0.72 0.50
CA ALA A 39 1.62 0.65 0.03
C ALA A 39 2.56 0.97 -1.16
N VAL A 40 3.81 0.50 -1.12
CA VAL A 40 4.76 0.65 -2.23
C VAL A 40 4.29 -0.13 -3.45
N VAL A 41 3.81 -1.37 -3.26
CA VAL A 41 3.21 -2.18 -4.33
C VAL A 41 2.02 -1.46 -4.97
N ASP A 42 1.16 -0.80 -4.19
CA ASP A 42 0.06 0.00 -4.74
C ASP A 42 0.57 1.22 -5.53
N GLY A 43 1.69 1.83 -5.11
CA GLY A 43 2.42 2.83 -5.88
C GLY A 43 2.86 2.31 -7.27
N ILE A 44 3.31 1.05 -7.36
CA ILE A 44 3.66 0.40 -8.63
C ILE A 44 2.40 0.11 -9.47
N ARG A 45 1.30 -0.36 -8.84
CA ARG A 45 0.06 -0.75 -9.54
C ARG A 45 -0.68 0.45 -10.13
N LEU A 46 -0.71 1.56 -9.41
CA LEU A 46 -1.62 2.68 -9.67
C LEU A 46 -0.91 3.98 -10.06
N GLY A 47 0.37 4.10 -9.73
CA GLY A 47 1.15 5.31 -10.01
C GLY A 47 1.38 5.55 -11.50
N GLY A 48 1.67 6.80 -11.87
CA GLY A 48 2.21 7.15 -13.19
C GLY A 48 3.68 6.72 -13.34
N ALA A 49 4.27 6.88 -14.53
CA ALA A 49 5.61 6.38 -14.85
C ALA A 49 6.69 6.78 -13.81
N ARG A 50 6.67 8.03 -13.35
CA ARG A 50 7.61 8.52 -12.32
C ARG A 50 7.40 7.83 -10.97
N VAL A 51 6.15 7.67 -10.53
CA VAL A 51 5.84 7.02 -9.25
C VAL A 51 6.21 5.54 -9.29
N ARG A 52 5.94 4.87 -10.42
CA ARG A 52 6.30 3.46 -10.60
C ARG A 52 7.81 3.23 -10.53
N ALA A 53 8.61 4.10 -11.16
CA ALA A 53 10.06 4.01 -11.10
C ALA A 53 10.56 4.09 -9.65
N VAL A 54 10.16 5.14 -8.93
CA VAL A 54 10.55 5.33 -7.52
C VAL A 54 10.02 4.20 -6.63
N ALA A 55 8.77 3.78 -6.81
CA ALA A 55 8.20 2.69 -6.00
C ALA A 55 8.89 1.34 -6.26
N THR A 56 9.41 1.11 -7.46
CA THR A 56 10.18 -0.10 -7.76
C THR A 56 11.52 -0.06 -7.03
N GLU A 57 12.24 1.06 -7.08
CA GLU A 57 13.50 1.25 -6.35
C GLU A 57 13.30 1.05 -4.83
N VAL A 58 12.27 1.69 -4.25
CA VAL A 58 11.94 1.54 -2.83
C VAL A 58 11.56 0.09 -2.47
N LEU A 59 10.85 -0.62 -3.35
CA LEU A 59 10.49 -2.02 -3.09
C LEU A 59 11.73 -2.91 -3.03
N GLU A 60 12.71 -2.68 -3.91
CA GLU A 60 13.98 -3.41 -3.91
C GLU A 60 14.77 -3.16 -2.62
N GLU A 61 14.80 -1.90 -2.14
CA GLU A 61 15.42 -1.56 -0.86
C GLU A 61 14.74 -2.25 0.33
N LEU A 62 13.40 -2.28 0.37
CA LEU A 62 12.65 -2.93 1.46
C LEU A 62 12.78 -4.46 1.49
N LEU A 63 13.10 -5.08 0.34
CA LEU A 63 13.29 -6.54 0.23
C LEU A 63 14.75 -6.97 0.36
N SER A 64 15.68 -6.00 0.45
CA SER A 64 17.09 -6.28 0.61
C SER A 64 17.38 -6.72 2.07
N PRO A 65 18.21 -7.76 2.27
CA PRO A 65 18.52 -8.32 3.59
C PRO A 65 19.42 -7.44 4.47
#